data_AF-A0A497ZQT4-F1
#
_entry.id   AF-A0A497ZQT4-F1
#
_cell.length_a   1.000
_cell.length_b   1.000
_cell.length_c   1.000
_cell.angle_alpha   90.00
_cell.angle_beta   90.00
_cell.angle_gamma   90.00
#
_symmetry.space_group_name_H-M   'P 1'
#
loop_
_entity.id
_entity.type
_entity.pdbx_description
1 polymer ?
#
loop_
_entity_poly.entity_id
_entity_poly.type
_entity_poly.pdbx_seq_one_letter_code
_entity_poly.pdbx_strand_id
1 'polypeptide(L)'
;MPLSHDEITRFLKSVHPYDALPQDALDELVQQIEVREVDADGSIYQLGKALPGVFVIYEGQVEITDENGAVVSHLGLRNSFGERGLLKDGKAATHARAHTPSVLIVLPPDLVKNLIDGHDVVSKFFDRTRGGRSGPQSLATSAIDILMARDPATCPPDTPVQDAAQIMRDRHISSLCVTEDEKLLGIATLRDISGKFVAESMPADTAVSAIMTTNPITLSPTDIGSDVLHVMMERGIGHIPISEAGRLVGIVTQTDLTRYQAVNSAELVGRIARANTADEMATVTAEIPQLLVQLVAGGNRHEIVTRLITDIADTATRRLLALAEAELGAPPVPYLWLACGSQGRQEQTGVSDQDNCLMLDDSVTENDMAYFAELAKFVSDGLDTCGYFYCPGDMMATNPRWCQPVRVWRDYFKGWIDRPNPEAQMLASVMFDLRPIGGNFDLFTDLQSETLANASANSIFVAHMISNSLKHTPPLGLLRGFATIRSGEHRNTLDLKHNGVVPVVDLARIYSLQGQLTEANTRARLSAAEAAGVLSATGARDLLDAYDLIAETRLEHQARLVKVGDAPDNYLPPADLSDFERSHLRNAFVVIKTMQSAVGHGKGMLG
;
A
#
# COMPACT_ATOMS: atom_id res chain seq x y z
N MET A 1 -18.41 -10.89 43.06
CA MET A 1 -19.88 -10.98 43.06
C MET A 1 -20.28 -11.26 41.63
N PRO A 2 -21.20 -12.20 41.34
CA PRO A 2 -21.64 -12.42 39.98
C PRO A 2 -22.22 -11.10 39.43
N LEU A 3 -21.83 -10.74 38.20
CA LEU A 3 -22.32 -9.53 37.54
C LEU A 3 -23.84 -9.55 37.50
N SER A 4 -24.48 -8.46 37.93
CA SER A 4 -25.93 -8.32 37.82
C SER A 4 -26.35 -8.15 36.37
N HIS A 5 -27.58 -8.54 36.03
CA HIS A 5 -28.12 -8.34 34.68
C HIS A 5 -28.05 -6.87 34.25
N ASP A 6 -28.33 -5.93 35.15
CA ASP A 6 -28.22 -4.48 34.86
C ASP A 6 -26.79 -4.03 34.52
N GLU A 7 -25.78 -4.61 35.18
CA GLU A 7 -24.37 -4.35 34.88
C GLU A 7 -23.99 -4.90 33.52
N ILE A 8 -24.45 -6.11 33.18
CA ILE A 8 -24.17 -6.72 31.89
C ILE A 8 -24.89 -5.96 30.77
N THR A 9 -26.16 -5.58 30.94
CA THR A 9 -26.89 -4.76 29.96
C THR A 9 -26.18 -3.43 29.72
N ARG A 10 -25.73 -2.74 30.78
CA ARG A 10 -24.99 -1.47 30.64
C ARG A 10 -23.66 -1.68 29.93
N PHE A 11 -22.98 -2.79 30.22
CA PHE A 11 -21.73 -3.15 29.57
C PHE A 11 -21.93 -3.47 28.09
N LEU A 12 -22.88 -4.33 27.73
CA LEU A 12 -23.17 -4.70 26.34
C LEU A 12 -23.61 -3.49 25.51
N LYS A 13 -24.32 -2.51 26.10
CA LYS A 13 -24.59 -1.22 25.47
C LYS A 13 -23.35 -0.37 25.14
N SER A 14 -22.19 -0.77 25.64
CA SER A 14 -20.89 -0.15 25.31
C SER A 14 -20.04 -1.00 24.37
N VAL A 15 -20.58 -2.11 23.85
CA VAL A 15 -19.90 -3.10 23.00
C VAL A 15 -20.69 -3.33 21.72
N HIS A 16 -20.11 -2.99 20.58
CA HIS A 16 -20.68 -3.31 19.27
C HIS A 16 -20.56 -4.82 18.97
N PRO A 17 -21.58 -5.50 18.38
CA PRO A 17 -22.82 -4.98 17.80
C PRO A 17 -23.99 -4.86 18.79
N TYR A 18 -23.78 -5.20 20.07
CA TYR A 18 -24.84 -5.26 21.08
C TYR A 18 -25.38 -3.87 21.46
N ASP A 19 -24.57 -2.82 21.30
CA ASP A 19 -24.98 -1.41 21.49
C ASP A 19 -26.11 -0.96 20.55
N ALA A 20 -26.24 -1.61 19.39
CA ALA A 20 -27.26 -1.32 18.39
C ALA A 20 -28.53 -2.18 18.54
N LEU A 21 -28.58 -3.09 19.54
CA LEU A 21 -29.74 -3.92 19.78
C LEU A 21 -30.87 -3.11 20.47
N PRO A 22 -32.13 -3.34 20.09
CA PRO A 22 -33.29 -2.87 20.83
C PRO A 22 -33.25 -3.30 22.31
N GLN A 23 -33.86 -2.51 23.20
CA GLN A 23 -33.82 -2.77 24.65
C GLN A 23 -34.41 -4.15 25.02
N ASP A 24 -35.50 -4.54 24.37
CA ASP A 24 -36.15 -5.83 24.52
C ASP A 24 -35.25 -6.99 24.09
N ALA A 25 -34.49 -6.84 23.00
CA ALA A 25 -33.51 -7.83 22.56
C ALA A 25 -32.33 -7.95 23.55
N LEU A 26 -31.89 -6.84 24.16
CA LEU A 26 -30.87 -6.87 25.22
C LEU A 26 -31.38 -7.54 26.50
N ASP A 27 -32.63 -7.29 26.88
CA ASP A 27 -33.24 -7.90 28.07
C ASP A 27 -33.42 -9.42 27.90
N GLU A 28 -33.69 -9.88 26.68
CA GLU A 28 -33.75 -11.32 26.33
C GLU A 28 -32.35 -11.95 26.25
N LEU A 29 -31.38 -11.25 25.67
CA LEU A 29 -29.98 -11.66 25.57
C LEU A 29 -29.39 -11.93 26.96
N VAL A 30 -29.58 -11.01 27.89
CA VAL A 30 -28.97 -11.06 29.24
C VAL A 30 -29.53 -12.20 30.09
N GLN A 31 -30.71 -12.73 29.78
CA GLN A 31 -31.27 -13.91 30.46
C GLN A 31 -30.60 -15.22 30.05
N GLN A 32 -29.86 -15.24 28.93
CA GLN A 32 -29.35 -16.46 28.29
C GLN A 32 -27.82 -16.51 28.23
N ILE A 33 -27.13 -15.48 28.71
CA ILE A 33 -25.67 -15.43 28.78
C ILE A 33 -25.12 -16.11 30.04
N GLU A 34 -23.92 -16.66 29.92
CA GLU A 34 -23.16 -17.19 31.05
C GLU A 34 -22.01 -16.26 31.39
N VAL A 35 -21.72 -16.05 32.69
CA VAL A 35 -20.51 -15.34 33.13
C VAL A 35 -19.50 -16.37 33.60
N ARG A 36 -18.29 -16.33 33.03
CA ARG A 36 -17.20 -17.24 33.32
C ARG A 36 -15.98 -16.49 33.83
N GLU A 37 -15.56 -16.83 35.05
CA GLU A 37 -14.30 -16.35 35.64
C GLU A 37 -13.17 -17.31 35.26
N VAL A 38 -12.02 -16.76 34.89
CA VAL A 38 -10.83 -17.51 34.48
C VAL A 38 -9.63 -16.93 35.20
N ASP A 39 -8.89 -17.78 35.92
CA ASP A 39 -7.66 -17.39 36.60
C ASP A 39 -6.57 -16.94 35.61
N ALA A 40 -5.57 -16.21 36.11
CA ALA A 40 -4.39 -15.86 35.32
C ALA A 40 -3.72 -17.14 34.78
N ASP A 41 -3.27 -17.09 33.53
CA ASP A 41 -2.73 -18.21 32.76
C ASP A 41 -3.70 -19.37 32.50
N GLY A 42 -4.97 -19.23 32.87
CA GLY A 42 -6.02 -20.23 32.69
C GLY A 42 -6.43 -20.40 31.22
N SER A 43 -6.63 -21.66 30.79
CA SER A 43 -7.12 -21.97 29.44
C SER A 43 -8.61 -21.66 29.31
N ILE A 44 -8.99 -20.90 28.28
CA ILE A 44 -10.38 -20.55 27.97
C ILE A 44 -10.96 -21.59 27.00
N TYR A 45 -10.27 -21.83 25.89
CA TYR A 45 -10.53 -22.91 24.95
C TYR A 45 -9.24 -23.37 24.25
N GLN A 46 -9.29 -24.55 23.64
CA GLN A 46 -8.17 -25.14 22.89
C GLN A 46 -8.58 -25.45 21.46
N LEU A 47 -7.62 -25.37 20.53
CA LEU A 47 -7.80 -25.66 19.12
C LEU A 47 -8.52 -27.00 18.91
N GLY A 48 -9.50 -27.01 18.00
CA GLY A 48 -10.27 -28.19 17.60
C GLY A 48 -11.32 -28.67 18.61
N LYS A 49 -11.43 -28.06 19.79
CA LYS A 49 -12.50 -28.35 20.76
C LYS A 49 -13.78 -27.60 20.42
N ALA A 50 -14.93 -28.15 20.79
CA ALA A 50 -16.21 -27.47 20.64
C ALA A 50 -16.22 -26.16 21.46
N LEU A 51 -16.70 -25.08 20.85
CA LEU A 51 -16.82 -23.79 21.52
C LEU A 51 -18.18 -23.71 22.24
N PRO A 52 -18.19 -23.28 23.51
CA PRO A 52 -19.44 -23.09 24.26
C PRO A 52 -20.21 -21.84 23.81
N GLY A 53 -19.60 -20.98 22.99
CA GLY A 53 -20.20 -19.72 22.56
C GLY A 53 -19.17 -18.71 22.06
N VAL A 54 -19.63 -17.50 21.76
CA VAL A 54 -18.77 -16.32 21.59
C VAL A 54 -18.49 -15.74 22.96
N PHE A 55 -17.25 -15.38 23.22
CA PHE A 55 -16.84 -14.76 24.48
C PHE A 55 -16.75 -13.25 24.30
N VAL A 56 -17.14 -12.49 25.31
CA VAL A 56 -16.95 -11.03 25.41
C VAL A 56 -16.22 -10.74 26.71
N ILE A 57 -15.10 -10.02 26.64
CA ILE A 57 -14.26 -9.76 27.81
C ILE A 57 -14.86 -8.63 28.64
N TYR A 58 -15.41 -8.94 29.80
CA TYR A 58 -15.89 -7.94 30.76
C TYR A 58 -14.75 -7.36 31.61
N GLU A 59 -13.73 -8.16 31.92
CA GLU A 59 -12.53 -7.74 32.66
C GLU A 59 -11.36 -8.68 32.33
N GLY A 60 -10.13 -8.16 32.38
CA GLY A 60 -8.90 -8.94 32.17
C GLY A 60 -8.33 -8.85 30.75
N GLN A 61 -7.31 -9.68 30.49
CA GLN A 61 -6.60 -9.79 29.21
C GLN A 61 -6.55 -11.25 28.76
N VAL A 62 -6.75 -11.47 27.48
CA VAL A 62 -6.76 -12.80 26.85
C VAL A 62 -5.77 -12.82 25.68
N GLU A 63 -4.92 -13.82 25.65
CA GLU A 63 -4.04 -14.10 24.51
C GLU A 63 -4.65 -15.19 23.63
N ILE A 64 -4.67 -14.94 22.32
CA ILE A 64 -5.07 -15.89 21.30
C ILE A 64 -3.82 -16.34 20.55
N THR A 65 -3.61 -17.64 20.44
CA THR A 65 -2.50 -18.23 19.68
C THR A 65 -3.01 -19.18 18.61
N ASP A 66 -2.27 -19.30 17.51
CA ASP A 66 -2.60 -20.22 16.41
C ASP A 66 -2.27 -21.68 16.76
N GLU A 67 -2.31 -22.55 15.76
CA GLU A 67 -1.94 -23.97 15.91
C GLU A 67 -0.45 -24.21 16.19
N ASN A 68 0.41 -23.25 15.82
CA ASN A 68 1.85 -23.30 16.01
C ASN A 68 2.31 -22.60 17.30
N GLY A 69 1.38 -22.04 18.08
CA GLY A 69 1.66 -21.29 19.29
C GLY A 69 2.13 -19.86 19.06
N ALA A 70 2.05 -19.36 17.82
CA ALA A 70 2.31 -17.96 17.53
C ALA A 70 1.15 -17.09 18.05
N VAL A 71 1.46 -15.96 18.66
CA VAL A 71 0.45 -15.02 19.15
C VAL A 71 -0.27 -14.38 17.98
N VAL A 72 -1.57 -14.61 17.90
CA VAL A 72 -2.49 -14.04 16.91
C VAL A 72 -3.04 -12.72 17.40
N SER A 73 -3.38 -12.62 18.70
CA SER A 73 -3.96 -11.40 19.26
C SER A 73 -3.82 -11.33 20.78
N HIS A 74 -3.67 -10.12 21.31
CA HIS A 74 -3.92 -9.81 22.71
C HIS A 74 -5.22 -9.00 22.81
N LEU A 75 -6.19 -9.56 23.51
CA LEU A 75 -7.54 -9.03 23.66
C LEU A 75 -7.74 -8.54 25.10
N GLY A 76 -8.59 -7.55 25.28
CA GLY A 76 -8.96 -7.03 26.60
C GLY A 76 -10.41 -6.61 26.66
N LEU A 77 -10.75 -5.83 27.70
CA LEU A 77 -12.07 -5.26 27.95
C LEU A 77 -12.82 -4.88 26.65
N ARG A 78 -14.05 -5.40 26.50
CA ARG A 78 -15.00 -5.22 25.38
C ARG A 78 -14.68 -5.97 24.09
N ASN A 79 -13.57 -6.69 23.97
CA ASN A 79 -13.35 -7.53 22.80
C ASN A 79 -14.25 -8.77 22.83
N SER A 80 -14.76 -9.16 21.66
CA SER A 80 -15.41 -10.46 21.45
C SER A 80 -14.45 -11.42 20.73
N PHE A 81 -14.51 -12.71 21.03
CA PHE A 81 -13.67 -13.73 20.39
C PHE A 81 -14.31 -15.12 20.39
N GLY A 82 -13.81 -16.01 19.52
CA GLY A 82 -14.30 -17.38 19.34
C GLY A 82 -15.33 -17.54 18.22
N GLU A 83 -15.85 -16.44 17.68
CA GLU A 83 -16.85 -16.40 16.61
C GLU A 83 -16.40 -17.09 15.32
N ARG A 84 -15.13 -16.97 14.93
CA ARG A 84 -14.60 -17.61 13.71
C ARG A 84 -14.78 -19.12 13.71
N GLY A 85 -14.46 -19.76 14.83
CA GLY A 85 -14.62 -21.20 14.99
C GLY A 85 -16.09 -21.59 15.13
N LEU A 86 -16.82 -20.81 15.93
CA LEU A 86 -18.23 -21.05 16.23
C LEU A 86 -19.10 -21.01 14.97
N LEU A 87 -18.93 -19.99 14.12
CA LEU A 87 -19.73 -19.77 12.91
C LEU A 87 -19.33 -20.67 11.73
N LYS A 88 -18.16 -21.31 11.80
CA LYS A 88 -17.68 -22.23 10.75
C LYS A 88 -18.22 -23.64 10.95
N ASP A 89 -17.83 -24.28 12.05
CA ASP A 89 -18.13 -25.68 12.33
C ASP A 89 -18.36 -25.95 13.83
N GLY A 90 -18.47 -24.88 14.64
CA GLY A 90 -18.66 -24.96 16.08
C GLY A 90 -17.39 -25.30 16.87
N LYS A 91 -16.22 -25.40 16.23
CA LYS A 91 -14.96 -25.78 16.88
C LYS A 91 -13.97 -24.63 16.90
N ALA A 92 -13.18 -24.55 17.97
CA ALA A 92 -12.15 -23.53 18.15
C ALA A 92 -11.10 -23.61 17.03
N ALA A 93 -10.91 -22.50 16.33
CA ALA A 93 -9.91 -22.36 15.27
C ALA A 93 -8.53 -21.89 15.80
N THR A 94 -8.44 -21.60 17.11
CA THR A 94 -7.25 -21.10 17.80
C THR A 94 -7.20 -21.65 19.23
N HIS A 95 -6.15 -21.33 19.97
CA HIS A 95 -6.11 -21.43 21.43
C HIS A 95 -6.42 -20.09 22.07
N ALA A 96 -7.06 -20.09 23.24
CA ALA A 96 -7.27 -18.88 24.03
C ALA A 96 -6.89 -19.12 25.50
N ARG A 97 -6.09 -18.23 26.06
CA ARG A 97 -5.64 -18.26 27.45
C ARG A 97 -5.79 -16.88 28.09
N ALA A 98 -6.25 -16.84 29.33
CA ALA A 98 -6.27 -15.60 30.11
C ALA A 98 -4.84 -15.24 30.53
N HIS A 99 -4.38 -14.03 30.25
CA HIS A 99 -3.07 -13.52 30.68
C HIS A 99 -3.15 -12.88 32.08
N THR A 100 -4.30 -12.32 32.45
CA THR A 100 -4.63 -11.88 33.81
C THR A 100 -5.91 -12.57 34.28
N PRO A 101 -6.25 -12.55 35.59
CA PRO A 101 -7.59 -12.94 36.02
C PRO A 101 -8.62 -12.19 35.18
N SER A 102 -9.57 -12.93 34.60
CA SER A 102 -10.48 -12.43 33.57
C SER A 102 -11.92 -12.84 33.85
N VAL A 103 -12.86 -11.95 33.55
CA VAL A 103 -14.30 -12.19 33.61
C VAL A 103 -14.84 -12.12 32.19
N LEU A 104 -15.43 -13.21 31.71
CA LEU A 104 -15.92 -13.37 30.34
C LEU A 104 -17.44 -13.54 30.35
N ILE A 105 -18.13 -12.84 29.47
CA ILE A 105 -19.53 -13.09 29.14
C ILE A 105 -19.55 -14.05 27.94
N VAL A 106 -20.28 -15.16 28.05
CA VAL A 106 -20.36 -16.19 27.02
C VAL A 106 -21.76 -16.17 26.42
N LEU A 107 -21.83 -15.95 25.11
CA LEU A 107 -23.05 -16.01 24.31
C LEU A 107 -23.17 -17.39 23.68
N PRO A 108 -24.16 -18.21 24.06
CA PRO A 108 -24.33 -19.56 23.52
C PRO A 108 -24.53 -19.59 22.00
N PRO A 109 -24.24 -20.72 21.33
CA PRO A 109 -24.26 -20.81 19.87
C PRO A 109 -25.64 -20.47 19.27
N ASP A 110 -26.71 -20.99 19.86
CA ASP A 110 -28.08 -20.74 19.40
C ASP A 110 -28.47 -19.27 19.57
N LEU A 111 -28.00 -18.63 20.64
CA LEU A 111 -28.23 -17.20 20.89
C LEU A 111 -27.51 -16.32 19.87
N VAL A 112 -26.24 -16.63 19.58
CA VAL A 112 -25.46 -15.93 18.55
C VAL A 112 -26.12 -16.07 17.18
N LYS A 113 -26.60 -17.27 16.85
CA LYS A 113 -27.32 -17.52 15.59
C LYS A 113 -28.61 -16.71 15.51
N ASN A 114 -29.44 -16.71 16.55
CA ASN A 114 -30.68 -15.93 16.58
C ASN A 114 -30.41 -14.42 16.46
N LEU A 115 -29.34 -13.92 17.09
CA LEU A 115 -28.96 -12.52 16.97
C LEU A 115 -28.51 -12.17 15.54
N ILE A 116 -27.74 -13.04 14.88
CA ILE A 116 -27.33 -12.87 13.48
C ILE A 116 -28.55 -12.87 12.56
N ASP A 117 -29.42 -13.86 12.70
CA ASP A 117 -30.60 -14.04 11.83
C ASP A 117 -31.66 -12.93 12.05
N GLY A 118 -31.74 -12.39 13.28
CA GLY A 118 -32.77 -11.41 13.68
C GLY A 118 -32.36 -9.94 13.54
N HIS A 119 -31.06 -9.62 13.44
CA HIS A 119 -30.58 -8.24 13.45
C HIS A 119 -29.48 -7.99 12.40
N ASP A 120 -29.80 -7.20 11.37
CA ASP A 120 -28.88 -6.81 10.28
C ASP A 120 -27.53 -6.27 10.78
N VAL A 121 -27.52 -5.52 11.88
CA VAL A 121 -26.28 -4.98 12.46
C VAL A 121 -25.37 -6.08 13.01
N VAL A 122 -25.96 -7.12 13.59
CA VAL A 122 -25.24 -8.28 14.11
C VAL A 122 -24.82 -9.20 12.97
N SER A 123 -25.70 -9.46 11.99
CA SER A 123 -25.33 -10.18 10.76
C SER A 123 -24.14 -9.51 10.08
N LYS A 124 -24.19 -8.20 9.81
CA LYS A 124 -23.07 -7.48 9.17
C LYS A 124 -21.80 -7.50 10.01
N PHE A 125 -21.91 -7.44 11.33
CA PHE A 125 -20.76 -7.52 12.23
C PHE A 125 -20.05 -8.87 12.13
N PHE A 126 -20.81 -9.98 12.12
CA PHE A 126 -20.26 -11.34 12.04
C PHE A 126 -20.02 -11.85 10.60
N ASP A 127 -20.62 -11.23 9.57
CA ASP A 127 -20.34 -11.50 8.16
C ASP A 127 -19.07 -10.78 7.67
N ARG A 128 -18.72 -9.62 8.26
CA ARG A 128 -17.49 -8.88 7.90
C ARG A 128 -16.20 -9.67 8.19
N THR A 129 -16.25 -10.67 9.05
CA THR A 129 -15.14 -11.61 9.33
C THR A 129 -15.11 -12.83 8.40
N ARG A 130 -16.08 -13.00 7.50
CA ARG A 130 -15.95 -13.83 6.30
C ARG A 130 -15.27 -13.01 5.21
N GLY A 131 -13.93 -13.07 5.18
CA GLY A 131 -13.17 -12.63 4.01
C GLY A 131 -13.64 -13.40 2.77
N GLY A 132 -14.42 -12.73 1.92
CA GLY A 132 -15.01 -13.30 0.72
C GLY A 132 -15.54 -12.18 -0.19
N ARG A 133 -14.61 -11.53 -0.90
CA ARG A 133 -14.87 -10.56 -1.97
C ARG A 133 -16.01 -11.01 -2.88
N SER A 134 -17.00 -10.15 -3.07
CA SER A 134 -17.97 -10.24 -4.17
C SER A 134 -18.17 -8.82 -4.73
N GLY A 135 -17.65 -8.57 -5.95
CA GLY A 135 -17.46 -7.24 -6.53
C GLY A 135 -18.59 -6.74 -7.43
N PRO A 136 -18.28 -5.79 -8.34
CA PRO A 136 -18.59 -6.01 -9.76
C PRO A 136 -17.31 -6.16 -10.61
N GLN A 137 -17.27 -7.26 -11.39
CA GLN A 137 -16.20 -7.78 -12.26
C GLN A 137 -14.81 -7.91 -11.62
N SER A 138 -14.69 -8.93 -10.77
CA SER A 138 -13.44 -9.40 -10.17
C SER A 138 -12.72 -10.36 -11.14
N LEU A 139 -11.38 -10.38 -11.11
CA LEU A 139 -10.57 -11.47 -11.70
C LEU A 139 -11.14 -12.84 -11.31
N ALA A 140 -11.60 -12.97 -10.06
CA ALA A 140 -12.21 -14.18 -9.52
C ALA A 140 -13.47 -14.63 -10.29
N THR A 141 -14.26 -13.70 -10.83
CA THR A 141 -15.55 -13.98 -11.49
C THR A 141 -15.48 -13.91 -13.02
N SER A 142 -14.31 -13.59 -13.58
CA SER A 142 -14.11 -13.51 -15.04
C SER A 142 -13.89 -14.92 -15.59
N ALA A 143 -14.49 -15.23 -16.73
CA ALA A 143 -14.29 -16.51 -17.40
C ALA A 143 -12.84 -16.65 -17.91
N ILE A 144 -12.31 -17.87 -17.87
CA ILE A 144 -10.93 -18.18 -18.25
C ILE A 144 -10.66 -17.87 -19.73
N ASP A 145 -11.66 -17.98 -20.60
CA ASP A 145 -11.56 -17.66 -22.03
C ASP A 145 -11.11 -16.22 -22.34
N ILE A 146 -11.35 -15.29 -21.41
CA ILE A 146 -10.89 -13.90 -21.42
C ILE A 146 -9.48 -13.76 -20.81
N LEU A 147 -9.13 -14.63 -19.86
CA LEU A 147 -7.87 -14.56 -19.10
C LEU A 147 -6.72 -15.34 -19.75
N MET A 148 -7.02 -16.34 -20.57
CA MET A 148 -6.03 -17.28 -21.10
C MET A 148 -5.27 -16.74 -22.32
N ALA A 149 -3.99 -17.11 -22.41
CA ALA A 149 -3.25 -17.03 -23.66
C ALA A 149 -3.73 -18.12 -24.62
N ARG A 150 -4.09 -17.72 -25.84
CA ARG A 150 -4.46 -18.63 -26.94
C ARG A 150 -3.20 -19.10 -27.66
N ASP A 151 -3.25 -20.30 -28.25
CA ASP A 151 -2.12 -20.96 -28.91
C ASP A 151 -0.87 -21.14 -28.02
N PRO A 152 -0.99 -21.90 -26.91
CA PRO A 152 0.14 -22.16 -26.03
C PRO A 152 1.28 -22.83 -26.81
N ALA A 153 2.53 -22.49 -26.49
CA ALA A 153 3.67 -23.14 -27.12
C ALA A 153 3.70 -24.64 -26.73
N THR A 154 3.85 -25.50 -27.73
CA THR A 154 3.87 -26.95 -27.55
C THR A 154 5.13 -27.61 -28.10
N CYS A 155 5.43 -28.81 -27.62
CA CYS A 155 6.44 -29.70 -28.19
C CYS A 155 6.04 -31.19 -28.10
N PRO A 156 6.55 -32.06 -28.99
CA PRO A 156 6.43 -33.52 -28.87
C PRO A 156 7.14 -34.11 -27.64
N PRO A 157 6.72 -35.28 -27.12
CA PRO A 157 7.28 -35.90 -25.91
C PRO A 157 8.74 -36.37 -26.04
N ASP A 158 9.21 -36.61 -27.26
CA ASP A 158 10.57 -37.00 -27.60
C ASP A 158 11.53 -35.80 -27.82
N THR A 159 11.00 -34.57 -27.78
CA THR A 159 11.81 -33.35 -27.89
C THR A 159 12.91 -33.33 -26.83
N PRO A 160 14.19 -33.13 -27.20
CA PRO A 160 15.27 -32.99 -26.23
C PRO A 160 15.01 -31.84 -25.25
N VAL A 161 15.33 -32.04 -23.97
CA VAL A 161 15.14 -31.00 -22.93
C VAL A 161 15.91 -29.72 -23.28
N GLN A 162 17.08 -29.84 -23.92
CA GLN A 162 17.84 -28.69 -24.40
C GLN A 162 17.09 -27.86 -25.43
N ASP A 163 16.41 -28.50 -26.38
CA ASP A 163 15.63 -27.83 -27.41
C ASP A 163 14.39 -27.17 -26.79
N ALA A 164 13.73 -27.87 -25.85
CA ALA A 164 12.64 -27.29 -25.07
C ALA A 164 13.09 -26.02 -24.31
N ALA A 165 14.27 -26.04 -23.68
CA ALA A 165 14.84 -24.87 -23.00
C ALA A 165 15.17 -23.72 -23.97
N GLN A 166 15.65 -24.03 -25.18
CA GLN A 166 15.90 -23.03 -26.23
C GLN A 166 14.58 -22.40 -26.71
N ILE A 167 13.55 -23.20 -26.96
CA ILE A 167 12.21 -22.71 -27.30
C ILE A 167 11.68 -21.77 -26.21
N MET A 168 11.80 -22.18 -24.93
CA MET A 168 11.39 -21.34 -23.79
C MET A 168 12.13 -20.00 -23.77
N ARG A 169 13.45 -20.01 -23.94
CA ARG A 169 14.28 -18.80 -24.00
C ARG A 169 13.89 -17.88 -25.15
N ASP A 170 13.82 -18.44 -26.35
CA ASP A 170 13.63 -17.69 -27.59
C ASP A 170 12.22 -17.11 -27.70
N ARG A 171 11.22 -17.77 -27.09
CA ARG A 171 9.84 -17.27 -26.99
C ARG A 171 9.56 -16.49 -25.71
N HIS A 172 10.56 -16.33 -24.82
CA HIS A 172 10.42 -15.67 -23.51
C HIS A 172 9.28 -16.23 -22.64
N ILE A 173 9.14 -17.56 -22.61
CA ILE A 173 8.13 -18.28 -21.83
C ILE A 173 8.79 -19.17 -20.77
N SER A 174 8.06 -19.49 -19.70
CA SER A 174 8.58 -20.28 -18.57
C SER A 174 8.01 -21.71 -18.49
N SER A 175 7.16 -22.09 -19.44
CA SER A 175 6.59 -23.42 -19.56
C SER A 175 6.32 -23.80 -21.02
N LEU A 176 6.25 -25.10 -21.29
CA LEU A 176 5.88 -25.71 -22.56
C LEU A 176 4.89 -26.85 -22.32
N CYS A 177 3.81 -26.87 -23.10
CA CYS A 177 2.87 -27.99 -23.08
C CYS A 177 3.40 -29.13 -23.96
N VAL A 178 3.45 -30.34 -23.43
CA VAL A 178 3.89 -31.52 -24.17
C VAL A 178 2.67 -32.20 -24.78
N THR A 179 2.63 -32.29 -26.10
CA THR A 179 1.45 -32.75 -26.85
C THR A 179 1.79 -33.79 -27.91
N GLU A 180 0.85 -34.70 -28.17
CA GLU A 180 0.87 -35.65 -29.30
C GLU A 180 -0.50 -35.58 -29.98
N ASP A 181 -0.54 -35.35 -31.30
CA ASP A 181 -1.79 -35.18 -32.07
C ASP A 181 -2.81 -34.21 -31.41
N GLU A 182 -2.32 -33.07 -30.91
CA GLU A 182 -3.04 -32.03 -30.16
C GLU A 182 -3.60 -32.44 -28.78
N LYS A 183 -3.37 -33.68 -28.36
CA LYS A 183 -3.70 -34.14 -27.01
C LYS A 183 -2.60 -33.73 -26.04
N LEU A 184 -3.00 -33.14 -24.91
CA LEU A 184 -2.08 -32.78 -23.83
C LEU A 184 -1.62 -34.04 -23.08
N LEU A 185 -0.31 -34.30 -23.08
CA LEU A 185 0.32 -35.40 -22.36
C LEU A 185 1.01 -34.93 -21.07
N GLY A 186 1.54 -33.72 -21.08
CA GLY A 186 2.32 -33.17 -19.98
C GLY A 186 2.56 -31.68 -20.05
N ILE A 187 3.19 -31.14 -19.03
CA ILE A 187 3.75 -29.78 -19.02
C ILE A 187 5.17 -29.83 -18.46
N ALA A 188 6.10 -29.11 -19.09
CA ALA A 188 7.46 -28.91 -18.59
C ALA A 188 7.68 -27.43 -18.30
N THR A 189 8.28 -27.12 -17.15
CA THR A 189 8.57 -25.75 -16.71
C THR A 189 10.07 -25.53 -16.53
N LEU A 190 10.50 -24.27 -16.42
CA LEU A 190 11.88 -23.95 -16.04
C LEU A 190 12.29 -24.59 -14.70
N ARG A 191 11.34 -24.80 -13.78
CA ARG A 191 11.57 -25.51 -12.51
C ARG A 191 11.85 -27.00 -12.72
N ASP A 192 11.17 -27.64 -13.68
CA ASP A 192 11.46 -29.03 -14.03
C ASP A 192 12.84 -29.16 -14.67
N ILE A 193 13.20 -28.22 -15.56
CA ILE A 193 14.51 -28.20 -16.19
C ILE A 193 15.61 -28.01 -15.13
N SER A 194 15.49 -27.01 -14.25
CA SER A 194 16.52 -26.78 -13.24
C SER A 194 16.56 -27.88 -12.17
N GLY A 195 15.39 -28.34 -11.70
CA GLY A 195 15.27 -29.25 -10.58
C GLY A 195 15.40 -30.74 -10.91
N LYS A 196 15.06 -31.16 -12.13
CA LYS A 196 15.15 -32.58 -12.55
C LYS A 196 16.28 -32.79 -13.56
N PHE A 197 16.37 -31.96 -14.60
CA PHE A 197 17.38 -32.16 -15.65
C PHE A 197 18.77 -31.70 -15.22
N VAL A 198 18.91 -30.44 -14.79
CA VAL A 198 20.22 -29.85 -14.41
C VAL A 198 20.72 -30.43 -13.09
N ALA A 199 19.88 -30.44 -12.05
CA ALA A 199 20.28 -30.91 -10.73
C ALA A 199 20.70 -32.39 -10.72
N GLU A 200 20.06 -33.24 -11.54
CA GLU A 200 20.43 -34.65 -11.66
C GLU A 200 21.50 -34.92 -12.72
N SER A 201 22.00 -33.89 -13.39
CA SER A 201 23.04 -34.00 -14.44
C SER A 201 22.69 -34.99 -15.55
N MET A 202 21.44 -34.94 -16.04
CA MET A 202 20.96 -35.86 -17.06
C MET A 202 21.65 -35.64 -18.43
N PRO A 203 21.75 -36.67 -19.29
CA PRO A 203 22.34 -36.56 -20.63
C PRO A 203 21.66 -35.51 -21.52
N ALA A 204 22.42 -34.87 -22.42
CA ALA A 204 21.95 -33.79 -23.29
C ALA A 204 20.76 -34.16 -24.19
N ASP A 205 20.68 -35.42 -24.59
CA ASP A 205 19.65 -36.01 -25.44
C ASP A 205 18.42 -36.52 -24.66
N THR A 206 18.35 -36.26 -23.35
CA THR A 206 17.18 -36.62 -22.53
C THR A 206 15.92 -35.97 -23.10
N ALA A 207 14.89 -36.78 -23.33
CA ALA A 207 13.60 -36.32 -23.82
C ALA A 207 12.80 -35.57 -22.74
N VAL A 208 11.99 -34.59 -23.15
CA VAL A 208 11.16 -33.79 -22.23
C VAL A 208 10.16 -34.64 -21.46
N SER A 209 9.71 -35.76 -22.04
CA SER A 209 8.85 -36.74 -21.36
C SER A 209 9.44 -37.33 -20.09
N ALA A 210 10.78 -37.34 -19.94
CA ALA A 210 11.44 -37.84 -18.74
C ALA A 210 11.35 -36.86 -17.55
N ILE A 211 11.12 -35.56 -17.79
CA ILE A 211 11.09 -34.54 -16.74
C ILE A 211 9.73 -33.85 -16.58
N MET A 212 8.85 -33.96 -17.58
CA MET A 212 7.56 -33.29 -17.56
C MET A 212 6.66 -33.78 -16.41
N THR A 213 5.75 -32.91 -15.97
CA THR A 213 4.61 -33.34 -15.18
C THR A 213 3.61 -34.01 -16.11
N THR A 214 3.42 -35.31 -15.97
CA THR A 214 2.45 -36.09 -16.76
C THR A 214 1.02 -35.82 -16.29
N ASN A 215 0.06 -35.82 -17.22
CA ASN A 215 -1.36 -35.60 -16.93
C ASN A 215 -1.62 -34.38 -16.01
N PRO A 216 -1.20 -33.17 -16.42
CA PRO A 216 -1.34 -31.98 -15.59
C PRO A 216 -2.82 -31.68 -15.31
N ILE A 217 -3.08 -31.01 -14.19
CA ILE A 217 -4.41 -30.47 -13.91
C ILE A 217 -4.72 -29.43 -14.98
N THR A 218 -5.92 -29.53 -15.55
CA THR A 218 -6.42 -28.60 -16.56
C THR A 218 -7.76 -28.03 -16.13
N LEU A 219 -8.06 -26.82 -16.60
CA LEU A 219 -9.37 -26.19 -16.45
C LEU A 219 -10.05 -26.03 -17.82
N SER A 220 -11.36 -25.79 -17.81
CA SER A 220 -12.17 -25.50 -18.99
C SER A 220 -12.13 -24.00 -19.32
N PRO A 221 -12.26 -23.57 -20.59
CA PRO A 221 -12.41 -22.15 -20.94
C PRO A 221 -13.60 -21.46 -20.25
N THR A 222 -14.62 -22.23 -19.86
CA THR A 222 -15.83 -21.73 -19.18
C THR A 222 -15.68 -21.59 -17.66
N ASP A 223 -14.61 -22.12 -17.08
CA ASP A 223 -14.32 -21.94 -15.65
C ASP A 223 -13.93 -20.49 -15.39
N ILE A 224 -13.84 -20.09 -14.12
CA ILE A 224 -13.61 -18.69 -13.74
C ILE A 224 -12.24 -18.49 -13.10
N GLY A 225 -11.77 -17.24 -13.04
CA GLY A 225 -10.45 -16.92 -12.49
C GLY A 225 -10.25 -17.34 -11.03
N SER A 226 -11.31 -17.52 -10.23
CA SER A 226 -11.19 -18.11 -8.90
C SER A 226 -10.74 -19.57 -8.93
N ASP A 227 -11.16 -20.33 -9.94
CA ASP A 227 -10.79 -21.74 -10.11
C ASP A 227 -9.29 -21.85 -10.44
N VAL A 228 -8.80 -20.94 -11.31
CA VAL A 228 -7.37 -20.80 -11.60
C VAL A 228 -6.57 -20.50 -10.33
N LEU A 229 -6.99 -19.47 -9.58
CA LEU A 229 -6.31 -19.06 -8.34
C LEU A 229 -6.32 -20.18 -7.31
N HIS A 230 -7.44 -20.88 -7.16
CA HIS A 230 -7.56 -21.99 -6.24
C HIS A 230 -6.59 -23.12 -6.58
N VAL A 231 -6.56 -23.56 -7.84
CA VAL A 231 -5.65 -24.63 -8.29
C VAL A 231 -4.19 -24.22 -8.14
N MET A 232 -3.83 -22.97 -8.50
CA MET A 232 -2.46 -22.47 -8.34
C MET A 232 -2.01 -22.48 -6.87
N MET A 233 -2.87 -22.02 -5.95
CA MET A 233 -2.56 -21.98 -4.51
C MET A 233 -2.55 -23.37 -3.88
N GLU A 234 -3.54 -24.21 -4.17
CA GLU A 234 -3.67 -25.56 -3.61
C GLU A 234 -2.48 -26.43 -4.03
N ARG A 235 -2.02 -26.29 -5.28
CA ARG A 235 -0.99 -27.15 -5.88
C ARG A 235 0.40 -26.53 -5.90
N GLY A 236 0.53 -25.25 -5.53
CA GLY A 236 1.79 -24.53 -5.56
C GLY A 236 2.39 -24.41 -6.97
N ILE A 237 1.52 -24.30 -7.99
CA ILE A 237 1.88 -24.24 -9.42
C ILE A 237 1.56 -22.87 -10.00
N GLY A 238 2.34 -22.43 -11.00
CA GLY A 238 2.18 -21.11 -11.64
C GLY A 238 1.61 -21.15 -13.06
N HIS A 239 1.23 -22.33 -13.57
CA HIS A 239 0.83 -22.54 -14.96
C HIS A 239 -0.27 -23.59 -15.00
N ILE A 240 -1.38 -23.27 -15.68
CA ILE A 240 -2.53 -24.17 -15.82
C ILE A 240 -2.89 -24.26 -17.31
N PRO A 241 -2.66 -25.41 -17.97
CA PRO A 241 -3.18 -25.66 -19.31
C PRO A 241 -4.70 -25.65 -19.32
N ILE A 242 -5.29 -25.01 -20.33
CA ILE A 242 -6.74 -24.96 -20.52
C ILE A 242 -7.11 -25.94 -21.61
N SER A 243 -8.04 -26.83 -21.31
CA SER A 243 -8.43 -27.92 -22.20
C SER A 243 -9.94 -27.95 -22.39
N GLU A 244 -10.38 -28.19 -23.62
CA GLU A 244 -11.79 -28.40 -23.97
C GLU A 244 -11.92 -29.76 -24.66
N ALA A 245 -12.80 -30.63 -24.14
CA ALA A 245 -12.99 -32.00 -24.63
C ALA A 245 -11.68 -32.82 -24.78
N GLY A 246 -10.68 -32.57 -23.93
CA GLY A 246 -9.40 -33.27 -23.93
C GLY A 246 -8.35 -32.75 -24.92
N ARG A 247 -8.64 -31.66 -25.64
CA ARG A 247 -7.68 -30.94 -26.48
C ARG A 247 -7.19 -29.69 -25.76
N LEU A 248 -5.91 -29.36 -25.93
CA LEU A 248 -5.32 -28.14 -25.40
C LEU A 248 -5.80 -26.94 -26.21
N VAL A 249 -6.41 -25.95 -25.56
CA VAL A 249 -6.97 -24.75 -26.21
C VAL A 249 -6.36 -23.43 -25.70
N GLY A 250 -5.63 -23.47 -24.59
CA GLY A 250 -5.01 -22.30 -23.99
C GLY A 250 -4.09 -22.61 -22.82
N ILE A 251 -3.53 -21.58 -22.22
CA ILE A 251 -2.83 -21.66 -20.93
C ILE A 251 -3.08 -20.39 -20.14
N VAL A 252 -3.23 -20.52 -18.82
CA VAL A 252 -3.21 -19.39 -17.88
C VAL A 252 -1.98 -19.51 -17.01
N THR A 253 -1.16 -18.46 -16.99
CA THR A 253 0.00 -18.36 -16.11
C THR A 253 -0.24 -17.35 -14.99
N GLN A 254 0.51 -17.47 -13.90
CA GLN A 254 0.49 -16.49 -12.82
C GLN A 254 0.82 -15.08 -13.34
N THR A 255 1.69 -14.96 -14.35
CA THR A 255 2.00 -13.70 -15.02
C THR A 255 0.79 -13.14 -15.79
N ASP A 256 -0.05 -13.98 -16.38
CA ASP A 256 -1.28 -13.52 -17.07
C ASP A 256 -2.30 -12.97 -16.08
N LEU A 257 -2.43 -13.60 -14.90
CA LEU A 257 -3.26 -13.09 -13.81
C LEU A 257 -2.77 -11.72 -13.30
N THR A 258 -1.45 -11.55 -13.15
CA THR A 258 -0.84 -10.26 -12.79
C THR A 258 -1.01 -9.23 -13.91
N ARG A 259 -0.85 -9.61 -15.18
CA ARG A 259 -1.06 -8.73 -16.33
C ARG A 259 -2.50 -8.25 -16.41
N TYR A 260 -3.49 -9.11 -16.20
CA TYR A 260 -4.89 -8.71 -16.18
C TYR A 260 -5.18 -7.61 -15.12
N GLN A 261 -4.39 -7.52 -14.05
CA GLN A 261 -4.46 -6.44 -13.05
C GLN A 261 -3.54 -5.24 -13.37
N ALA A 262 -2.41 -5.45 -14.06
CA ALA A 262 -1.40 -4.44 -14.40
C ALA A 262 -1.64 -3.74 -15.76
N VAL A 263 -2.58 -4.22 -16.57
CA VAL A 263 -2.84 -3.71 -17.93
C VAL A 263 -3.39 -2.28 -17.95
N ASN A 264 -4.01 -1.77 -16.88
CA ASN A 264 -4.58 -0.41 -16.91
C ASN A 264 -3.52 0.71 -16.78
N SER A 265 -2.55 0.63 -15.86
CA SER A 265 -1.60 1.74 -15.64
C SER A 265 -0.63 1.95 -16.80
N ALA A 266 -0.08 0.88 -17.37
CA ALA A 266 0.82 0.95 -18.53
C ALA A 266 0.11 1.46 -19.79
N GLU A 267 -1.18 1.14 -19.94
CA GLU A 267 -2.01 1.69 -21.01
C GLU A 267 -2.21 3.21 -20.84
N LEU A 268 -2.57 3.69 -19.63
CA LEU A 268 -2.70 5.12 -19.36
C LEU A 268 -1.38 5.86 -19.63
N VAL A 269 -0.26 5.32 -19.16
CA VAL A 269 1.09 5.86 -19.46
C VAL A 269 1.32 5.91 -20.98
N GLY A 270 1.02 4.83 -21.71
CA GLY A 270 1.19 4.77 -23.16
C GLY A 270 0.28 5.72 -23.93
N ARG A 271 -0.93 6.01 -23.43
CA ARG A 271 -1.85 7.00 -24.01
C ARG A 271 -1.34 8.42 -23.77
N ILE A 272 -0.92 8.75 -22.55
CA ILE A 272 -0.33 10.06 -22.22
C ILE A 272 0.94 10.31 -23.03
N ALA A 273 1.84 9.33 -23.12
CA ALA A 273 3.10 9.49 -23.86
C ALA A 273 2.90 9.81 -25.36
N ARG A 274 1.73 9.48 -25.94
CA ARG A 274 1.37 9.74 -27.34
C ARG A 274 0.39 10.90 -27.53
N ALA A 275 -0.18 11.44 -26.44
CA ALA A 275 -1.12 12.55 -26.49
C ALA A 275 -0.48 13.80 -27.09
N ASN A 276 -1.21 14.57 -27.89
CA ASN A 276 -0.70 15.76 -28.58
C ASN A 276 -1.08 17.06 -27.87
N THR A 277 -2.00 17.01 -26.91
CA THR A 277 -2.48 18.18 -26.16
C THR A 277 -2.67 17.83 -24.68
N ALA A 278 -2.72 18.86 -23.83
CA ALA A 278 -3.07 18.69 -22.42
C ALA A 278 -4.50 18.17 -22.23
N ASP A 279 -5.46 18.55 -23.08
CA ASP A 279 -6.84 18.05 -23.02
C ASP A 279 -6.95 16.54 -23.30
N GLU A 280 -6.16 16.03 -24.25
CA GLU A 280 -6.07 14.59 -24.51
C GLU A 280 -5.51 13.86 -23.28
N MET A 281 -4.48 14.42 -22.63
CA MET A 281 -3.93 13.87 -21.39
C MET A 281 -4.94 13.95 -20.24
N ALA A 282 -5.70 15.05 -20.12
CA ALA A 282 -6.74 15.24 -19.10
C ALA A 282 -7.83 14.16 -19.16
N THR A 283 -8.19 13.74 -20.38
CA THR A 283 -9.13 12.61 -20.57
C THR A 283 -8.58 11.32 -19.98
N VAL A 284 -7.26 11.10 -20.06
CA VAL A 284 -6.60 9.90 -19.51
C VAL A 284 -6.43 10.00 -18.00
N THR A 285 -5.99 11.16 -17.48
CA THR A 285 -5.77 11.34 -16.03
C THR A 285 -7.07 11.36 -15.24
N ALA A 286 -8.20 11.70 -15.86
CA ALA A 286 -9.53 11.54 -15.28
C ALA A 286 -9.87 10.07 -14.90
N GLU A 287 -9.14 9.09 -15.43
CA GLU A 287 -9.29 7.66 -15.10
C GLU A 287 -8.51 7.24 -13.84
N ILE A 288 -7.61 8.10 -13.31
CA ILE A 288 -6.78 7.80 -12.12
C ILE A 288 -7.61 7.38 -10.89
N PRO A 289 -8.72 8.05 -10.52
CA PRO A 289 -9.53 7.61 -9.39
C PRO A 289 -10.04 6.17 -9.54
N GLN A 290 -10.41 5.76 -10.75
CA GLN A 290 -10.87 4.40 -11.00
C GLN A 290 -9.70 3.39 -10.98
N LEU A 291 -8.53 3.77 -11.49
CA LEU A 291 -7.31 2.98 -11.33
C LEU A 291 -6.97 2.77 -9.85
N LEU A 292 -7.06 3.81 -9.02
CA LEU A 292 -6.88 3.71 -7.57
C LEU A 292 -7.83 2.68 -6.95
N VAL A 293 -9.11 2.75 -7.29
CA VAL A 293 -10.12 1.78 -6.84
C VAL A 293 -9.73 0.35 -7.22
N GLN A 294 -9.30 0.12 -8.47
CA GLN A 294 -8.90 -1.19 -8.96
C GLN A 294 -7.64 -1.72 -8.25
N LEU A 295 -6.62 -0.87 -8.07
CA LEU A 295 -5.36 -1.24 -7.44
C LEU A 295 -5.55 -1.59 -5.96
N VAL A 296 -6.32 -0.77 -5.23
CA VAL A 296 -6.67 -1.02 -3.82
C VAL A 296 -7.54 -2.27 -3.70
N ALA A 297 -8.58 -2.40 -4.53
CA ALA A 297 -9.39 -3.63 -4.54
C ALA A 297 -8.54 -4.86 -4.91
N GLY A 298 -7.49 -4.71 -5.70
CA GLY A 298 -6.51 -5.75 -6.01
C GLY A 298 -5.70 -6.25 -4.81
N GLY A 299 -5.71 -5.54 -3.68
CA GLY A 299 -4.86 -5.84 -2.53
C GLY A 299 -3.39 -5.49 -2.79
N ASN A 300 -3.11 -4.57 -3.72
CA ASN A 300 -1.75 -4.11 -3.96
C ASN A 300 -1.28 -3.29 -2.75
N ARG A 301 -0.04 -3.52 -2.32
CA ARG A 301 0.58 -2.72 -1.26
C ARG A 301 0.67 -1.26 -1.68
N HIS A 302 0.52 -0.34 -0.72
CA HIS A 302 0.38 1.09 -0.99
C HIS A 302 1.53 1.68 -1.83
N GLU A 303 2.76 1.19 -1.66
CA GLU A 303 3.93 1.68 -2.40
C GLU A 303 3.88 1.30 -3.88
N ILE A 304 3.20 0.19 -4.23
CA ILE A 304 2.94 -0.16 -5.63
C ILE A 304 1.86 0.76 -6.20
N VAL A 305 0.79 1.00 -5.44
CA VAL A 305 -0.32 1.86 -5.87
C VAL A 305 0.16 3.28 -6.16
N THR A 306 0.89 3.88 -5.21
CA THR A 306 1.37 5.26 -5.33
C THR A 306 2.45 5.40 -6.41
N ARG A 307 3.32 4.40 -6.57
CA ARG A 307 4.32 4.38 -7.66
C ARG A 307 3.65 4.42 -9.03
N LEU A 308 2.66 3.54 -9.27
CA LEU A 308 1.95 3.47 -10.54
C LEU A 308 1.18 4.75 -10.86
N ILE A 309 0.54 5.36 -9.85
CA ILE A 309 -0.15 6.65 -10.02
C ILE A 309 0.87 7.77 -10.33
N THR A 310 2.00 7.80 -9.65
CA THR A 310 3.04 8.82 -9.88
C THR A 310 3.67 8.68 -11.28
N ASP A 311 3.83 7.46 -11.80
CA ASP A 311 4.38 7.24 -13.15
C ASP A 311 3.50 7.86 -14.25
N ILE A 312 2.20 7.99 -14.03
CA ILE A 312 1.27 8.70 -14.92
C ILE A 312 1.60 10.20 -14.93
N ALA A 313 1.78 10.82 -13.74
CA ALA A 313 2.13 12.22 -13.60
C ALA A 313 3.51 12.56 -14.20
N ASP A 314 4.51 11.69 -13.97
CA ASP A 314 5.85 11.81 -14.55
C ASP A 314 5.82 11.74 -16.08
N THR A 315 4.94 10.89 -16.63
CA THR A 315 4.77 10.76 -18.08
C THR A 315 4.07 11.98 -18.66
N ALA A 316 3.03 12.50 -18.00
CA ALA A 316 2.37 13.75 -18.40
C ALA A 316 3.37 14.92 -18.40
N THR A 317 4.16 15.05 -17.33
CA THR A 317 5.21 16.08 -17.22
C THR A 317 6.21 15.99 -18.37
N ARG A 318 6.78 14.80 -18.63
CA ARG A 318 7.73 14.60 -19.74
C ARG A 318 7.12 14.87 -21.11
N ARG A 319 5.85 14.49 -21.30
CA ARG A 319 5.17 14.75 -22.57
C ARG A 319 4.90 16.23 -22.78
N LEU A 320 4.47 16.95 -21.75
CA LEU A 320 4.27 18.39 -21.79
C LEU A 320 5.58 19.14 -22.04
N LEU A 321 6.70 18.72 -21.45
CA LEU A 321 8.02 19.25 -21.78
C LEU A 321 8.35 19.08 -23.26
N ALA A 322 8.13 17.89 -23.82
CA ALA A 322 8.36 17.62 -25.24
C ALA A 322 7.44 18.43 -26.16
N LEU A 323 6.18 18.67 -25.77
CA LEU A 323 5.25 19.52 -26.52
C LEU A 323 5.64 20.99 -26.46
N ALA A 324 6.09 21.46 -25.30
CA ALA A 324 6.57 22.82 -25.13
C ALA A 324 7.81 23.11 -25.98
N GLU A 325 8.79 22.20 -26.01
CA GLU A 325 9.97 22.33 -26.90
C GLU A 325 9.58 22.26 -28.39
N ALA A 326 8.56 21.49 -28.76
CA ALA A 326 8.06 21.48 -30.13
C ALA A 326 7.42 22.81 -30.54
N GLU A 327 6.84 23.56 -29.59
CA GLU A 327 6.21 24.86 -29.82
C GLU A 327 7.22 26.03 -29.75
N LEU A 328 8.06 26.04 -28.71
CA LEU A 328 9.01 27.13 -28.42
C LEU A 328 10.32 26.99 -29.19
N GLY A 329 10.63 25.79 -29.70
CA GLY A 329 11.93 25.45 -30.28
C GLY A 329 12.88 24.80 -29.26
N ALA A 330 14.11 24.51 -29.68
CA ALA A 330 15.10 23.89 -28.81
C ALA A 330 15.50 24.82 -27.65
N PRO A 331 15.74 24.29 -26.44
CA PRO A 331 16.15 25.11 -25.31
C PRO A 331 17.51 25.78 -25.57
N PRO A 332 17.69 27.05 -25.17
CA PRO A 332 18.91 27.82 -25.45
C PRO A 332 20.14 27.29 -24.69
N VAL A 333 19.92 26.67 -23.53
CA VAL A 333 20.92 25.95 -22.74
C VAL A 333 20.29 24.69 -22.13
N PRO A 334 21.08 23.70 -21.68
CA PRO A 334 20.52 22.55 -20.96
C PRO A 334 19.71 22.97 -19.73
N TYR A 335 18.62 22.27 -19.47
CA TYR A 335 17.79 22.47 -18.29
C TYR A 335 17.36 21.11 -17.71
N LEU A 336 16.91 21.11 -16.47
CA LEU A 336 16.34 19.96 -15.80
C LEU A 336 15.06 20.38 -15.07
N TRP A 337 13.98 19.68 -15.38
CA TRP A 337 12.74 19.71 -14.61
C TRP A 337 12.81 18.70 -13.47
N LEU A 338 12.57 19.17 -12.25
CA LEU A 338 12.50 18.32 -11.06
C LEU A 338 11.11 18.42 -10.43
N ALA A 339 10.63 17.30 -9.92
CA ALA A 339 9.50 17.27 -9.01
C ALA A 339 10.00 17.23 -7.57
N CYS A 340 9.22 17.77 -6.63
CA CYS A 340 9.40 17.57 -5.21
C CYS A 340 8.06 17.13 -4.58
N GLY A 341 7.96 17.15 -3.26
CA GLY A 341 6.73 16.73 -2.59
C GLY A 341 6.37 15.27 -2.88
N SER A 342 5.07 14.96 -2.95
CA SER A 342 4.58 13.59 -3.17
C SER A 342 5.02 13.03 -4.52
N GLN A 343 5.09 13.84 -5.58
CA GLN A 343 5.59 13.39 -6.88
C GLN A 343 7.08 13.04 -6.81
N GLY A 344 7.88 13.91 -6.18
CA GLY A 344 9.31 13.68 -5.96
C GLY A 344 9.57 12.36 -5.21
N ARG A 345 8.80 12.09 -4.16
CA ARG A 345 8.89 10.85 -3.37
C ARG A 345 8.21 9.63 -4.00
N GLN A 346 7.51 9.78 -5.12
CA GLN A 346 6.73 8.71 -5.78
C GLN A 346 5.57 8.19 -4.92
N GLU A 347 4.89 9.10 -4.23
CA GLU A 347 3.85 8.84 -3.23
C GLU A 347 2.51 9.53 -3.57
N GLN A 348 2.28 9.89 -4.84
CA GLN A 348 1.02 10.51 -5.26
C GLN A 348 -0.16 9.53 -5.17
N THR A 349 -1.36 10.08 -4.97
CA THR A 349 -2.62 9.31 -4.85
C THR A 349 -3.71 9.89 -5.76
N GLY A 350 -4.99 9.57 -5.52
CA GLY A 350 -6.10 9.95 -6.41
C GLY A 350 -6.35 11.45 -6.59
N VAL A 351 -5.75 12.30 -5.75
CA VAL A 351 -5.74 13.77 -5.89
C VAL A 351 -4.36 14.27 -5.51
N SER A 352 -3.75 15.11 -6.34
CA SER A 352 -2.44 15.69 -6.05
C SER A 352 -2.27 17.06 -6.69
N ASP A 353 -1.54 17.91 -5.97
CA ASP A 353 -0.92 19.13 -6.47
C ASP A 353 0.29 18.80 -7.35
N GLN A 354 0.77 19.80 -8.07
CA GLN A 354 2.09 19.78 -8.71
C GLN A 354 3.08 20.59 -7.87
N ASP A 355 4.21 19.98 -7.50
CA ASP A 355 5.35 20.65 -6.85
C ASP A 355 6.57 20.46 -7.76
N ASN A 356 7.02 21.53 -8.41
CA ASN A 356 8.07 21.44 -9.42
C ASN A 356 9.03 22.64 -9.43
N CYS A 357 10.21 22.42 -9.97
CA CYS A 357 11.21 23.45 -10.17
C CYS A 357 12.09 23.16 -11.39
N LEU A 358 12.85 24.18 -11.79
CA LEU A 358 13.69 24.19 -12.98
C LEU A 358 15.12 24.55 -12.60
N MET A 359 16.05 23.64 -12.89
CA MET A 359 17.49 23.88 -12.82
C MET A 359 18.01 24.17 -14.23
N LEU A 360 18.70 25.29 -14.38
CA LEU A 360 19.29 25.71 -15.66
C LEU A 360 20.80 25.49 -15.63
N ASP A 361 21.39 25.18 -16.77
CA ASP A 361 22.85 25.20 -16.91
C ASP A 361 23.41 26.60 -16.57
N ASP A 362 24.60 26.63 -16.00
CA ASP A 362 25.19 27.88 -15.53
C ASP A 362 25.51 28.88 -16.66
N SER A 363 25.55 28.43 -17.91
CA SER A 363 25.72 29.27 -19.10
C SER A 363 24.50 30.12 -19.47
N VAL A 364 23.35 29.96 -18.79
CA VAL A 364 22.12 30.72 -19.07
C VAL A 364 22.33 32.24 -18.95
N THR A 365 21.76 33.00 -19.88
CA THR A 365 21.76 34.46 -19.91
C THR A 365 20.38 35.04 -19.57
N GLU A 366 20.32 36.35 -19.27
CA GLU A 366 19.04 37.03 -19.01
C GLU A 366 18.06 36.95 -20.18
N ASN A 367 18.57 36.93 -21.43
CA ASN A 367 17.73 36.81 -22.63
C ASN A 367 17.10 35.41 -22.75
N ASP A 368 17.77 34.38 -22.22
CA ASP A 368 17.30 32.99 -22.27
C ASP A 368 16.17 32.74 -21.26
N MET A 369 16.09 33.55 -20.20
CA MET A 369 15.09 33.39 -19.14
C MET A 369 13.65 33.51 -19.65
N ALA A 370 13.42 34.28 -20.72
CA ALA A 370 12.09 34.40 -21.34
C ALA A 370 11.61 33.04 -21.88
N TYR A 371 12.49 32.28 -22.52
CA TYR A 371 12.19 30.93 -23.00
C TYR A 371 11.79 30.01 -21.84
N PHE A 372 12.54 30.02 -20.73
CA PHE A 372 12.25 29.14 -19.59
C PHE A 372 11.00 29.55 -18.83
N ALA A 373 10.64 30.83 -18.80
CA ALA A 373 9.37 31.29 -18.25
C ALA A 373 8.18 30.79 -19.07
N GLU A 374 8.28 30.83 -20.40
CA GLU A 374 7.26 30.29 -21.31
C GLU A 374 7.16 28.77 -21.21
N LEU A 375 8.30 28.06 -21.17
CA LEU A 375 8.36 26.61 -20.94
C LEU A 375 7.68 26.22 -19.63
N ALA A 376 8.04 26.88 -18.52
CA ALA A 376 7.47 26.60 -17.22
C ALA A 376 5.97 26.86 -17.19
N LYS A 377 5.51 27.97 -17.79
CA LYS A 377 4.09 28.28 -17.90
C LYS A 377 3.34 27.22 -18.70
N PHE A 378 3.85 26.83 -19.86
CA PHE A 378 3.22 25.83 -20.71
C PHE A 378 3.04 24.50 -19.98
N VAL A 379 4.08 24.01 -19.32
CA VAL A 379 4.04 22.73 -18.61
C VAL A 379 3.13 22.81 -17.40
N SER A 380 3.20 23.88 -16.59
CA SER A 380 2.35 24.03 -15.41
C SER A 380 0.87 24.20 -15.75
N ASP A 381 0.52 25.00 -16.77
CA ASP A 381 -0.85 25.13 -17.29
C ASP A 381 -1.36 23.79 -17.84
N GLY A 382 -0.50 23.04 -18.54
CA GLY A 382 -0.83 21.72 -19.06
C GLY A 382 -1.08 20.69 -17.95
N LEU A 383 -0.27 20.69 -16.88
CA LEU A 383 -0.46 19.83 -15.72
C LEU A 383 -1.75 20.18 -14.97
N ASP A 384 -2.07 21.47 -14.82
CA ASP A 384 -3.32 21.94 -14.22
C ASP A 384 -4.53 21.47 -15.03
N THR A 385 -4.46 21.58 -16.36
CA THR A 385 -5.45 21.02 -17.28
C THR A 385 -5.63 19.51 -17.10
N CYS A 386 -4.54 18.77 -16.84
CA CYS A 386 -4.57 17.34 -16.55
C CYS A 386 -5.11 16.98 -15.15
N GLY A 387 -5.52 17.97 -14.33
CA GLY A 387 -6.04 17.77 -12.98
C GLY A 387 -4.98 17.78 -11.87
N TYR A 388 -3.71 18.11 -12.19
CA TYR A 388 -2.67 18.37 -11.20
C TYR A 388 -2.64 19.86 -10.88
N PHE A 389 -3.46 20.28 -9.92
CA PHE A 389 -3.71 21.70 -9.67
C PHE A 389 -2.46 22.44 -9.18
N TYR A 390 -2.40 23.74 -9.48
CA TYR A 390 -1.35 24.64 -9.03
C TYR A 390 -1.03 24.52 -7.53
N CYS A 391 0.27 24.47 -7.19
CA CYS A 391 0.73 24.39 -5.81
C CYS A 391 0.19 25.58 -4.98
N PRO A 392 -0.57 25.33 -3.89
CA PRO A 392 -1.01 26.39 -2.98
C PRO A 392 0.16 27.09 -2.26
N GLY A 393 1.31 26.41 -2.16
CA GLY A 393 2.54 26.91 -1.54
C GLY A 393 3.48 27.65 -2.49
N ASP A 394 3.08 27.86 -3.76
CA ASP A 394 3.86 28.57 -4.79
C ASP A 394 5.25 27.95 -5.06
N MET A 395 5.37 26.63 -4.87
CA MET A 395 6.55 25.81 -5.22
C MET A 395 6.45 25.32 -6.66
N MET A 396 6.59 26.27 -7.59
CA MET A 396 6.35 26.05 -9.02
C MET A 396 7.48 26.60 -9.88
N ALA A 397 7.84 25.92 -10.96
CA ALA A 397 8.81 26.40 -11.95
C ALA A 397 8.41 27.74 -12.59
N THR A 398 7.12 28.11 -12.56
CA THR A 398 6.61 29.41 -13.00
C THR A 398 7.00 30.56 -12.08
N ASN A 399 7.36 30.28 -10.83
CA ASN A 399 7.93 31.28 -9.93
C ASN A 399 9.42 31.44 -10.24
N PRO A 400 9.92 32.65 -10.57
CA PRO A 400 11.34 32.89 -10.87
C PRO A 400 12.29 32.40 -9.77
N ARG A 401 11.85 32.34 -8.51
CA ARG A 401 12.65 31.78 -7.41
C ARG A 401 13.01 30.30 -7.63
N TRP A 402 12.17 29.55 -8.35
CA TRP A 402 12.33 28.12 -8.59
C TRP A 402 12.70 27.79 -10.04
N CYS A 403 13.01 28.80 -10.84
CA CYS A 403 13.60 28.68 -12.18
C CYS A 403 14.95 29.38 -12.17
N GLN A 404 16.01 28.65 -11.86
CA GLN A 404 17.31 29.23 -11.55
C GLN A 404 18.47 28.37 -12.07
N PRO A 405 19.63 28.97 -12.40
CA PRO A 405 20.84 28.21 -12.71
C PRO A 405 21.35 27.40 -11.51
N VAL A 406 22.06 26.30 -11.77
CA VAL A 406 22.57 25.38 -10.73
C VAL A 406 23.43 26.11 -9.68
N ARG A 407 24.25 27.10 -10.05
CA ARG A 407 25.02 27.91 -9.07
C ARG A 407 24.13 28.60 -8.04
N VAL A 408 22.96 29.10 -8.45
CA VAL A 408 22.03 29.81 -7.57
C VAL A 408 21.32 28.83 -6.64
N TRP A 409 20.97 27.64 -7.14
CA TRP A 409 20.44 26.56 -6.29
C TRP A 409 21.46 26.14 -5.22
N ARG A 410 22.74 26.01 -5.58
CA ARG A 410 23.83 25.74 -4.62
C ARG A 410 23.90 26.83 -3.54
N ASP A 411 23.78 28.09 -3.92
CA ASP A 411 23.73 29.22 -2.99
C ASP A 411 22.49 29.18 -2.09
N TYR A 412 21.32 28.77 -2.59
CA TYR A 412 20.11 28.58 -1.78
C TYR A 412 20.32 27.52 -0.71
N PHE A 413 20.80 26.34 -1.08
CA PHE A 413 21.09 25.26 -0.13
C PHE A 413 22.10 25.71 0.92
N LYS A 414 23.20 26.33 0.48
CA LYS A 414 24.21 26.88 1.38
C LYS A 414 23.60 27.91 2.33
N GLY A 415 22.79 28.83 1.83
CA GLY A 415 22.12 29.85 2.63
C GLY A 415 21.17 29.27 3.68
N TRP A 416 20.38 28.25 3.32
CA TRP A 416 19.49 27.56 4.25
C TRP A 416 20.25 26.82 5.36
N ILE A 417 21.40 26.23 5.02
CA ILE A 417 22.27 25.54 5.99
C ILE A 417 22.96 26.55 6.91
N ASP A 418 23.52 27.62 6.37
CA ASP A 418 24.30 28.61 7.13
C ASP A 418 23.40 29.50 8.03
N ARG A 419 22.18 29.79 7.59
CA ARG A 419 21.24 30.70 8.28
C ARG A 419 19.85 30.08 8.39
N PRO A 420 19.67 29.05 9.25
CA PRO A 420 18.40 28.39 9.41
C PRO A 420 17.36 29.34 10.02
N ASN A 421 16.36 29.69 9.23
CA ASN A 421 15.15 30.39 9.66
C ASN A 421 13.92 29.51 9.36
N PRO A 422 12.71 29.84 9.87
CA PRO A 422 11.52 29.00 9.68
C PRO A 422 11.16 28.73 8.21
N GLU A 423 11.39 29.70 7.31
CA GLU A 423 11.14 29.55 5.88
C GLU A 423 12.18 28.62 5.23
N ALA A 424 13.46 28.80 5.55
CA ALA A 424 14.55 27.94 5.11
C ALA A 424 14.36 26.47 5.54
N GLN A 425 13.78 26.24 6.73
CA GLN A 425 13.46 24.89 7.21
C GLN A 425 12.38 24.21 6.35
N MET A 426 11.29 24.92 6.05
CA MET A 426 10.21 24.42 5.22
C MET A 426 10.73 24.11 3.80
N LEU A 427 11.45 25.06 3.20
CA LEU A 427 11.99 24.91 1.86
C LEU A 427 13.04 23.80 1.79
N ALA A 428 13.97 23.73 2.74
CA ALA A 428 14.93 22.64 2.80
C ALA A 428 14.24 21.27 2.91
N SER A 429 13.19 21.14 3.72
CA SER A 429 12.45 19.86 3.85
C SER A 429 11.78 19.41 2.55
N VAL A 430 11.18 20.31 1.78
CA VAL A 430 10.56 19.99 0.49
C VAL A 430 11.63 19.67 -0.55
N MET A 431 12.76 20.36 -0.50
CA MET A 431 13.86 20.21 -1.45
C MET A 431 14.67 18.92 -1.26
N PHE A 432 14.62 18.29 -0.08
CA PHE A 432 15.16 16.93 0.09
C PHE A 432 14.40 15.89 -0.74
N ASP A 433 13.19 16.19 -1.21
CA ASP A 433 12.39 15.29 -2.06
C ASP A 433 12.60 15.51 -3.55
N LEU A 434 13.57 16.35 -3.95
CA LEU A 434 13.84 16.59 -5.36
C LEU A 434 14.16 15.29 -6.10
N ARG A 435 13.45 15.10 -7.21
CA ARG A 435 13.67 13.99 -8.13
C ARG A 435 13.66 14.52 -9.57
N PRO A 436 14.75 14.30 -10.33
CA PRO A 436 14.79 14.59 -11.77
C PRO A 436 13.67 13.88 -12.54
N ILE A 437 12.96 14.61 -13.41
CA ILE A 437 11.85 14.08 -14.23
C ILE A 437 12.16 14.13 -15.73
N GLY A 438 12.65 15.25 -16.25
CA GLY A 438 12.90 15.44 -17.68
C GLY A 438 13.88 16.58 -17.96
N GLY A 439 14.67 16.45 -19.03
CA GLY A 439 15.79 17.34 -19.34
C GLY A 439 17.15 16.67 -19.10
N ASN A 440 18.17 17.47 -18.78
CA ASN A 440 19.53 17.01 -18.55
C ASN A 440 19.78 16.67 -17.06
N PHE A 441 19.82 15.38 -16.75
CA PHE A 441 19.97 14.87 -15.38
C PHE A 441 21.33 15.20 -14.76
N ASP A 442 22.36 15.47 -15.57
CA ASP A 442 23.70 15.81 -15.08
C ASP A 442 23.73 17.09 -14.25
N LEU A 443 22.74 17.98 -14.43
CA LEU A 443 22.59 19.21 -13.65
C LEU A 443 22.27 18.96 -12.16
N PHE A 444 21.79 17.76 -11.82
CA PHE A 444 21.51 17.36 -10.44
C PHE A 444 22.61 16.47 -9.83
N THR A 445 23.56 16.00 -10.65
CA THR A 445 24.67 15.18 -10.20
C THR A 445 25.49 15.90 -9.14
N ASP A 446 25.90 15.16 -8.10
CA ASP A 446 26.66 15.60 -6.93
C ASP A 446 25.98 16.64 -6.02
N LEU A 447 25.04 17.45 -6.54
CA LEU A 447 24.35 18.50 -5.79
C LEU A 447 23.67 17.95 -4.52
N GLN A 448 22.99 16.82 -4.63
CA GLN A 448 22.30 16.20 -3.51
C GLN A 448 23.30 15.70 -2.45
N SER A 449 24.32 14.96 -2.88
CA SER A 449 25.36 14.41 -2.00
C SER A 449 26.15 15.51 -1.28
N GLU A 450 26.55 16.56 -1.99
CA GLU A 450 27.22 17.72 -1.42
C GLU A 450 26.33 18.47 -0.42
N THR A 451 25.05 18.66 -0.75
CA THR A 451 24.09 19.30 0.14
C THR A 451 23.90 18.49 1.42
N LEU A 452 23.78 17.17 1.33
CA LEU A 452 23.67 16.27 2.48
C LEU A 452 24.93 16.29 3.35
N ALA A 453 26.11 16.27 2.75
CA ALA A 453 27.38 16.37 3.47
C ALA A 453 27.48 17.68 4.27
N ASN A 454 27.17 18.82 3.63
CA ASN A 454 27.21 20.13 4.28
C ASN A 454 26.13 20.27 5.36
N ALA A 455 24.91 19.81 5.07
CA ALA A 455 23.78 19.93 5.98
C ALA A 455 23.93 19.04 7.23
N SER A 456 24.41 17.80 7.06
CA SER A 456 24.63 16.87 8.19
C SER A 456 25.77 17.32 9.11
N ALA A 457 26.79 17.99 8.57
CA ALA A 457 27.89 18.56 9.34
C ALA A 457 27.48 19.78 10.20
N ASN A 458 26.40 20.47 9.83
CA ASN A 458 25.92 21.64 10.57
C ASN A 458 24.92 21.25 11.67
N SER A 459 25.41 21.11 12.91
CA SER A 459 24.60 20.66 14.05
C SER A 459 23.41 21.57 14.37
N ILE A 460 23.53 22.88 14.12
CA ILE A 460 22.47 23.88 14.30
C ILE A 460 21.37 23.65 13.27
N PHE A 461 21.74 23.50 11.99
CA PHE A 461 20.79 23.19 10.93
C PHE A 461 20.04 21.88 11.21
N VAL A 462 20.75 20.81 11.60
CA VAL A 462 20.11 19.54 11.98
C VAL A 462 19.12 19.71 13.14
N ALA A 463 19.46 20.49 14.17
CA ALA A 463 18.55 20.76 15.28
C ALA A 463 17.28 21.52 14.84
N HIS A 464 17.43 22.48 13.91
CA HIS A 464 16.30 23.17 13.31
C HIS A 464 15.42 22.27 12.46
N MET A 465 16.03 21.38 11.66
CA MET A 465 15.29 20.39 10.88
C MET A 465 14.51 19.43 11.79
N ILE A 466 15.12 18.95 12.88
CA ILE A 466 14.43 18.15 13.90
C ILE A 466 13.25 18.95 14.46
N SER A 467 13.45 20.20 14.89
CA SER A 467 12.37 21.04 15.41
C SER A 467 11.23 21.23 14.39
N ASN A 468 11.56 21.38 13.11
CA ASN A 468 10.58 21.47 12.03
C ASN A 468 9.78 20.17 11.85
N SER A 469 10.44 19.01 11.89
CA SER A 469 9.80 17.68 11.79
C SER A 469 8.79 17.38 12.89
N LEU A 470 8.88 18.10 14.01
CA LEU A 470 7.98 17.95 15.16
C LEU A 470 6.74 18.86 15.09
N LYS A 471 6.63 19.72 14.07
CA LYS A 471 5.46 20.61 13.89
C LYS A 471 4.23 19.83 13.45
N HIS A 472 4.38 18.87 12.53
CA HIS A 472 3.30 17.96 12.17
C HIS A 472 3.23 16.83 13.19
N THR A 473 2.11 16.73 13.90
CA THR A 473 1.91 15.70 14.92
C THR A 473 0.82 14.73 14.53
N PRO A 474 0.93 13.44 14.89
CA PRO A 474 -0.16 12.50 14.71
C PRO A 474 -1.42 12.93 15.47
N PRO A 475 -2.63 12.58 14.99
CA PRO A 475 -3.89 13.06 15.53
C PRO A 475 -4.26 12.30 16.81
N LEU A 476 -3.48 12.49 17.86
CA LEU A 476 -3.66 11.89 19.18
C LEU A 476 -4.10 12.94 20.21
N GLY A 477 -5.14 12.63 20.97
CA GLY A 477 -5.63 13.39 22.10
C GLY A 477 -4.84 13.11 23.39
N LEU A 478 -5.21 13.84 24.46
CA LEU A 478 -4.50 13.81 25.75
C LEU A 478 -4.45 12.42 26.42
N LEU A 479 -5.48 11.59 26.18
CA LEU A 479 -5.58 10.21 26.68
C LEU A 479 -5.30 9.17 25.57
N ARG A 480 -4.49 9.54 24.57
CA ARG A 480 -4.16 8.70 23.39
C ARG A 480 -5.36 8.26 22.55
N GLY A 481 -6.55 8.86 22.71
CA GLY A 481 -7.65 8.74 21.73
C GLY A 481 -7.36 9.51 20.45
N PHE A 482 -8.20 9.40 19.42
CA PHE A 482 -8.05 10.25 18.24
C PHE A 482 -8.36 11.72 18.54
N ALA A 483 -7.56 12.63 17.97
CA ALA A 483 -7.84 14.05 17.92
C ALA A 483 -8.39 14.40 16.54
N THR A 484 -9.71 14.56 16.42
CA THR A 484 -10.37 14.93 15.18
C THR A 484 -10.39 16.45 14.96
N ILE A 485 -10.55 16.86 13.70
CA ILE A 485 -10.73 18.26 13.33
C ILE A 485 -11.98 18.82 14.01
N ARG A 486 -11.86 19.97 14.68
CA ARG A 486 -12.89 20.50 15.59
C ARG A 486 -13.97 21.35 14.90
N SER A 487 -13.70 21.88 13.72
CA SER A 487 -14.52 22.89 13.05
C SER A 487 -14.30 22.91 11.54
N GLY A 488 -15.22 23.52 10.80
CA GLY A 488 -15.15 23.62 9.34
C GLY A 488 -15.81 22.44 8.63
N GLU A 489 -15.63 22.37 7.32
CA GLU A 489 -16.19 21.36 6.43
C GLU A 489 -15.79 19.94 6.83
N HIS A 490 -14.54 19.75 7.27
CA HIS A 490 -14.00 18.45 7.66
C HIS A 490 -14.12 18.16 9.17
N ARG A 491 -15.10 18.71 9.86
CA ARG A 491 -15.28 18.47 11.31
C ARG A 491 -15.51 16.98 11.60
N ASN A 492 -14.94 16.50 12.70
CA ASN A 492 -15.00 15.10 13.18
C ASN A 492 -14.23 14.08 12.34
N THR A 493 -13.32 14.50 11.46
CA THR A 493 -12.46 13.60 10.69
C THR A 493 -11.01 13.62 11.16
N LEU A 494 -10.21 12.67 10.68
CA LEU A 494 -8.75 12.61 10.78
C LEU A 494 -8.14 13.08 9.46
N ASP A 495 -7.16 13.97 9.51
CA ASP A 495 -6.34 14.30 8.34
C ASP A 495 -5.23 13.26 8.18
N LEU A 496 -5.43 12.28 7.29
CA LEU A 496 -4.47 11.22 7.01
C LEU A 496 -3.25 11.71 6.20
N LYS A 497 -3.29 12.92 5.63
CA LYS A 497 -2.15 13.54 4.93
C LYS A 497 -1.25 14.25 5.93
N HIS A 498 -1.71 15.37 6.49
CA HIS A 498 -0.87 16.26 7.32
C HIS A 498 -0.62 15.72 8.72
N ASN A 499 -1.56 14.98 9.30
CA ASN A 499 -1.38 14.35 10.60
C ASN A 499 -1.08 12.85 10.49
N GLY A 500 -1.33 12.22 9.35
CA GLY A 500 -1.04 10.80 9.12
C GLY A 500 0.36 10.54 8.58
N VAL A 501 0.52 10.66 7.26
CA VAL A 501 1.77 10.28 6.58
C VAL A 501 2.89 11.32 6.71
N VAL A 502 2.57 12.62 6.72
CA VAL A 502 3.59 13.70 6.76
C VAL A 502 4.54 13.61 7.97
N PRO A 503 4.08 13.31 9.21
CA PRO A 503 4.99 13.08 10.33
C PRO A 503 6.03 11.98 10.08
N VAL A 504 5.69 10.92 9.33
CA VAL A 504 6.64 9.86 8.97
C VAL A 504 7.61 10.36 7.90
N VAL A 505 7.10 11.06 6.88
CA VAL A 505 7.92 11.69 5.83
C VAL A 505 8.97 12.60 6.46
N ASP A 506 8.55 13.43 7.43
CA ASP A 506 9.43 14.35 8.13
C ASP A 506 10.51 13.61 8.94
N LEU A 507 10.17 12.53 9.65
CA LEU A 507 11.16 11.68 10.32
C LEU A 507 12.14 11.03 9.33
N ALA A 508 11.64 10.48 8.23
CA ALA A 508 12.46 9.85 7.20
C ALA A 508 13.45 10.83 6.58
N ARG A 509 13.04 12.09 6.32
CA ARG A 509 13.95 13.16 5.88
C ARG A 509 15.06 13.44 6.89
N ILE A 510 14.77 13.44 8.20
CA ILE A 510 15.78 13.63 9.24
C ILE A 510 16.80 12.49 9.25
N TYR A 511 16.34 11.23 9.20
CA TYR A 511 17.24 10.08 9.17
C TYR A 511 18.08 10.06 7.89
N SER A 512 17.48 10.42 6.74
CA SER A 512 18.19 10.60 5.46
C SER A 512 19.28 11.66 5.57
N LEU A 513 18.96 12.81 6.16
CA LEU A 513 19.92 13.89 6.40
C LEU A 513 21.07 13.44 7.31
N GLN A 514 20.77 12.78 8.42
CA GLN A 514 21.78 12.30 9.37
C GLN A 514 22.68 11.21 8.79
N GLY A 515 22.13 10.36 7.93
CA GLY A 515 22.87 9.28 7.24
C GLY A 515 23.48 9.68 5.91
N GLN A 516 23.29 10.92 5.45
CA GLN A 516 23.69 11.37 4.11
C GLN A 516 23.13 10.48 2.99
N LEU A 517 21.88 10.04 3.14
CA LEU A 517 21.18 9.14 2.23
C LEU A 517 20.47 9.94 1.12
N THR A 518 20.55 9.44 -0.11
CA THR A 518 20.10 10.15 -1.34
C THR A 518 18.70 9.72 -1.80
N GLU A 519 18.11 8.71 -1.17
CA GLU A 519 16.76 8.24 -1.47
C GLU A 519 15.73 9.36 -1.24
N ALA A 520 14.79 9.52 -2.18
CA ALA A 520 13.69 10.47 -2.04
C ALA A 520 12.44 9.82 -1.40
N ASN A 521 12.12 8.58 -1.79
CA ASN A 521 10.92 7.88 -1.29
C ASN A 521 11.01 7.62 0.23
N THR A 522 9.90 7.85 0.96
CA THR A 522 9.87 7.75 2.43
C THR A 522 10.22 6.35 2.92
N ARG A 523 9.63 5.30 2.33
CA ARG A 523 9.92 3.92 2.69
C ARG A 523 11.38 3.57 2.42
N ALA A 524 11.89 3.95 1.24
CA ALA A 524 13.28 3.73 0.86
C ALA A 524 14.27 4.43 1.82
N ARG A 525 13.99 5.66 2.24
CA ARG A 525 14.79 6.38 3.25
C ARG A 525 14.84 5.65 4.58
N LEU A 526 13.71 5.12 5.06
CA LEU A 526 13.67 4.38 6.33
C LEU A 526 14.48 3.08 6.25
N SER A 527 14.36 2.33 5.15
CA SER A 527 15.16 1.13 4.91
C SER A 527 16.66 1.44 4.77
N ALA A 528 17.01 2.51 4.06
CA ALA A 528 18.41 2.94 3.94
C ALA A 528 18.97 3.42 5.29
N ALA A 529 18.17 4.11 6.11
CA ALA A 529 18.57 4.55 7.45
C ALA A 529 18.79 3.38 8.42
N GLU A 530 18.00 2.31 8.30
CA GLU A 530 18.25 1.05 9.01
C GLU A 530 19.58 0.42 8.58
N ALA A 531 19.78 0.28 7.26
CA ALA A 531 20.99 -0.32 6.70
C ALA A 531 22.27 0.46 7.08
N ALA A 532 22.18 1.78 7.16
CA ALA A 532 23.26 2.68 7.58
C ALA A 532 23.45 2.75 9.11
N GLY A 533 22.57 2.12 9.91
CA GLY A 533 22.63 2.13 11.38
C GLY A 533 22.26 3.46 12.03
N VAL A 534 21.69 4.39 11.26
CA VAL A 534 21.20 5.69 11.77
C VAL A 534 19.86 5.51 12.50
N LEU A 535 19.05 4.59 12.01
CA LEU A 535 17.80 4.16 12.63
C LEU A 535 17.98 2.73 13.16
N SER A 536 17.54 2.48 14.40
CA SER A 536 17.60 1.13 14.97
C SER A 536 16.68 0.17 14.20
N ALA A 537 17.05 -1.10 14.08
CA ALA A 537 16.25 -2.09 13.35
C ALA A 537 14.80 -2.19 13.85
N THR A 538 14.58 -2.12 15.16
CA THR A 538 13.22 -2.10 15.73
C THR A 538 12.49 -0.80 15.38
N GLY A 539 13.15 0.37 15.51
CA GLY A 539 12.53 1.65 15.16
C GLY A 539 12.20 1.77 13.66
N ALA A 540 13.03 1.18 12.79
CA ALA A 540 12.78 1.10 11.36
C ALA A 540 11.56 0.25 11.05
N ARG A 541 11.50 -0.99 11.56
CA ARG A 541 10.34 -1.88 11.40
C ARG A 541 9.05 -1.23 11.89
N ASP A 542 9.04 -0.71 13.12
CA ASP A 542 7.86 -0.09 13.71
C ASP A 542 7.37 1.11 12.87
N LEU A 543 8.29 1.96 12.40
CA LEU A 543 7.96 3.15 11.63
C LEU A 543 7.51 2.81 10.19
N LEU A 544 8.10 1.77 9.58
CA LEU A 544 7.67 1.23 8.28
C LEU A 544 6.25 0.64 8.38
N ASP A 545 5.98 -0.19 9.38
CA ASP A 545 4.67 -0.80 9.60
C ASP A 545 3.60 0.28 9.89
N ALA A 546 3.95 1.29 10.70
CA ALA A 546 3.06 2.42 10.97
C ALA A 546 2.79 3.24 9.70
N TYR A 547 3.81 3.53 8.90
CA TYR A 547 3.68 4.26 7.64
C TYR A 547 2.79 3.50 6.65
N ASP A 548 3.05 2.20 6.47
CA ASP A 548 2.32 1.35 5.55
C ASP A 548 0.83 1.30 5.93
N LEU A 549 0.52 1.08 7.21
CA LEU A 549 -0.86 1.02 7.67
C LEU A 549 -1.62 2.34 7.43
N ILE A 550 -0.99 3.48 7.72
CA ILE A 550 -1.62 4.79 7.55
C ILE A 550 -1.81 5.11 6.07
N ALA A 551 -0.80 4.81 5.24
CA ALA A 551 -0.87 5.02 3.79
C ALA A 551 -1.94 4.12 3.16
N GLU A 552 -2.02 2.84 3.53
CA GLU A 552 -3.04 1.90 3.07
C GLU A 552 -4.44 2.36 3.50
N THR A 553 -4.64 2.71 4.77
CA THR A 553 -5.92 3.25 5.28
C THR A 553 -6.36 4.49 4.50
N ARG A 554 -5.40 5.36 4.15
CA ARG A 554 -5.66 6.56 3.34
C ARG A 554 -6.10 6.21 1.91
N LEU A 555 -5.45 5.25 1.26
CA LEU A 555 -5.82 4.81 -0.08
C LEU A 555 -7.17 4.08 -0.08
N GLU A 556 -7.46 3.26 0.92
CA GLU A 556 -8.74 2.59 1.10
C GLU A 556 -9.90 3.59 1.30
N HIS A 557 -9.67 4.64 2.09
CA HIS A 557 -10.61 5.75 2.25
C HIS A 557 -10.89 6.44 0.91
N GLN A 558 -9.85 6.81 0.17
CA GLN A 558 -9.99 7.43 -1.16
C GLN A 558 -10.73 6.52 -2.14
N ALA A 559 -10.38 5.23 -2.19
CA ALA A 559 -11.06 4.26 -3.03
C ALA A 559 -12.54 4.08 -2.64
N ARG A 560 -12.88 4.18 -1.35
CA ARG A 560 -14.27 4.11 -0.89
C ARG A 560 -15.09 5.29 -1.38
N LEU A 561 -14.55 6.51 -1.29
CA LEU A 561 -15.19 7.74 -1.79
C LEU A 561 -15.45 7.63 -3.30
N VAL A 562 -14.44 7.24 -4.07
CA VAL A 562 -14.59 7.09 -5.53
C VAL A 562 -15.65 6.04 -5.88
N LYS A 563 -15.73 4.92 -5.16
CA LYS A 563 -16.76 3.88 -5.39
C LYS A 563 -18.20 4.39 -5.18
N VAL A 564 -18.39 5.37 -4.31
CA VAL A 564 -19.72 5.97 -4.05
C VAL A 564 -19.98 7.23 -4.90
N GLY A 565 -19.05 7.59 -5.78
CA GLY A 565 -19.17 8.72 -6.71
C GLY A 565 -18.61 10.04 -6.18
N ASP A 566 -17.98 10.04 -5.01
CA ASP A 566 -17.38 11.23 -4.41
C ASP A 566 -15.92 11.42 -4.85
N ALA A 567 -15.44 12.67 -4.78
CA ALA A 567 -14.03 12.99 -5.02
C ALA A 567 -13.14 12.41 -3.91
N PRO A 568 -11.94 11.88 -4.23
CA PRO A 568 -11.03 11.39 -3.20
C PRO A 568 -10.53 12.54 -2.32
N ASP A 569 -10.46 12.34 -1.00
CA ASP A 569 -9.89 13.31 -0.06
C ASP A 569 -8.94 12.66 0.95
N ASN A 570 -8.54 13.40 1.99
CA ASN A 570 -7.65 12.92 3.06
C ASN A 570 -8.34 12.83 4.43
N TYR A 571 -9.64 13.07 4.50
CA TYR A 571 -10.37 13.38 5.74
C TYR A 571 -11.25 12.21 6.16
N LEU A 572 -10.65 11.24 6.85
CA LEU A 572 -11.35 10.02 7.26
C LEU A 572 -12.19 10.23 8.54
N PRO A 573 -13.51 10.02 8.51
CA PRO A 573 -14.30 9.92 9.74
C PRO A 573 -13.90 8.66 10.52
N PRO A 574 -13.47 8.74 11.80
CA PRO A 574 -13.17 7.55 12.60
C PRO A 574 -14.36 6.60 12.77
N ALA A 575 -15.58 7.09 12.58
CA ALA A 575 -16.80 6.30 12.65
C ALA A 575 -16.92 5.28 11.49
N ASP A 576 -16.22 5.53 10.38
CA ASP A 576 -16.20 4.63 9.22
C ASP A 576 -15.33 3.39 9.43
N LEU A 577 -14.44 3.45 10.43
CA LEU A 577 -13.58 2.35 10.84
C LEU A 577 -14.22 1.54 11.96
N SER A 578 -14.05 0.21 11.90
CA SER A 578 -14.32 -0.68 13.04
C SER A 578 -13.40 -0.34 14.23
N ASP A 579 -13.77 -0.76 15.44
CA ASP A 579 -12.93 -0.56 16.61
C ASP A 579 -11.54 -1.19 16.49
N PHE A 580 -11.46 -2.32 15.80
CA PHE A 580 -10.19 -2.99 15.52
C PHE A 580 -9.28 -2.11 14.66
N GLU A 581 -9.79 -1.63 13.52
CA GLU A 581 -9.06 -0.74 12.61
C GLU A 581 -8.70 0.59 13.29
N ARG A 582 -9.63 1.18 14.06
CA ARG A 582 -9.35 2.37 14.89
C ARG A 582 -8.20 2.12 15.86
N SER A 583 -8.17 0.97 16.53
CA SER A 583 -7.12 0.64 17.49
C SER A 583 -5.77 0.48 16.80
N HIS A 584 -5.71 -0.19 15.65
CA HIS A 584 -4.49 -0.38 14.87
C HIS A 584 -3.94 0.95 14.35
N LEU A 585 -4.81 1.77 13.74
CA LEU A 585 -4.43 3.09 13.24
C LEU A 585 -3.94 4.01 14.37
N ARG A 586 -4.61 3.97 15.54
CA ARG A 586 -4.15 4.67 16.74
C ARG A 586 -2.78 4.18 17.21
N ASN A 587 -2.53 2.87 17.22
CA ASN A 587 -1.25 2.32 17.63
C ASN A 587 -0.12 2.77 16.68
N ALA A 588 -0.36 2.80 15.37
CA ALA A 588 0.58 3.37 14.40
C ALA A 588 0.89 4.85 14.70
N PHE A 589 -0.12 5.66 15.03
CA PHE A 589 0.11 7.04 15.47
C PHE A 589 0.92 7.15 16.77
N VAL A 590 0.76 6.21 17.71
CA VAL A 590 1.57 6.16 18.95
C VAL A 590 3.03 5.84 18.63
N VAL A 591 3.30 4.94 17.67
CA VAL A 591 4.65 4.66 17.19
C VAL A 591 5.29 5.94 16.66
N ILE A 592 4.61 6.66 15.76
CA ILE A 592 5.09 7.93 15.21
C ILE A 592 5.40 8.92 16.33
N LYS A 593 4.48 9.08 17.30
CA LYS A 593 4.69 10.01 18.43
C LYS A 593 5.89 9.62 19.28
N THR A 594 6.11 8.32 19.46
CA THR A 594 7.25 7.78 20.20
C THR A 594 8.56 8.08 19.46
N MET A 595 8.60 7.86 18.15
CA MET A 595 9.76 8.17 17.30
C MET A 595 10.07 9.67 17.26
N GLN A 596 9.05 10.52 17.12
CA GLN A 596 9.18 11.97 17.25
C GLN A 596 9.77 12.38 18.61
N SER A 597 9.31 11.74 19.68
CA SER A 597 9.85 12.00 21.02
C SER A 597 11.31 11.56 21.13
N ALA A 598 11.68 10.39 20.59
CA ALA A 598 13.05 9.89 20.63
C ALA A 598 14.02 10.84 19.90
N VAL A 599 13.67 11.30 18.69
CA VAL A 599 14.48 12.25 17.93
C VAL A 599 14.57 13.61 18.63
N GLY A 600 13.48 14.07 19.27
CA GLY A 600 13.46 15.32 20.03
C GLY A 600 14.32 15.32 21.29
N HIS A 601 14.40 14.20 22.02
CA HIS A 601 15.19 14.09 23.26
C HIS A 601 16.67 13.75 23.03
N GLY A 602 17.02 13.15 21.89
CA GLY A 602 18.38 12.70 21.56
C GLY A 602 19.47 13.78 21.54
N LYS A 603 19.12 15.08 21.59
CA LYS A 603 20.08 16.21 21.70
C LYS A 603 19.84 17.16 22.87
N GLY A 604 18.89 16.88 23.75
CA GLY A 604 18.52 17.75 24.88
C GLY A 604 19.48 17.75 26.09
N MET A 605 20.65 17.10 26.02
CA MET A 605 21.65 17.04 27.11
C MET A 605 22.98 17.71 26.78
N LEU A 606 22.97 18.73 25.93
CA LEU A 606 24.08 19.69 25.81
C LEU A 606 23.50 21.11 25.93
N GLY A 607 23.03 21.42 27.13
CA GLY A 607 22.85 22.78 27.64
C GLY A 607 23.95 23.09 28.64
#